data_AF-H3SIB4-F1
#
_entry.id   AF-H3SIB4-F1
#
_cell.length_a   1.000
_cell.length_b   1.000
_cell.length_c   1.000
_cell.angle_alpha   90.00
_cell.angle_beta   90.00
_cell.angle_gamma   90.00
#
_symmetry.space_group_name_H-M   'P 1'
#
loop_
_entity.id
_entity.type
_entity.pdbx_description
1 polymer ?
#
loop_
_entity_poly.entity_id
_entity_poly.type
_entity_poly.pdbx_seq_one_letter_code
_entity_poly.pdbx_strand_id
1 'polypeptide(L)'
;MSCQEEGVLAVGSGLFLRSLAEAWYESGLSKLTVFVTNSEPADTAELEKLREHALRSNPNASLHILSATGDEELEWRAIIEPFSFILYVSQHGGVEELRNLQQACIAERKPMIPAVALQGRGMAGPLLHPDGDGRWESAWRGIHSSMFPEEREPQSFSAAAAAVLSNLIVHEWQKAVTEEKETNCRNQCYILDPDTLTGIWHPIRPHPLVSGVGTARLVENIELSLETSHEPADPEEWFSCLSRLTSAATGILHAWEEAELIQLPLAQCLVQPVDPLSEGPARLLPAIIRSGLTHEEARREAGLAGLEAYAARLMPLLFPGLLSSQREDIGIGAGCSIAEAVERGFRACLTTAWGKRMRMLPDKLAVTRIECGQIEDVRCRYYLQALRMTEGEPELALGEPLLGCPVVWIHSGCSWYGSADLDLILALRQSLQKALTKTEGAASSSVMWKEDKAQDITVSNSDPLEHASWVLAAIQRLNQRHQRVEVFDMRSESFLGTGPFVIYGVRLGEEESP
;
A
#
# COMPACT_ATOMS: atom_id res chain seq x y z
N MET A 1 -44.03 -14.46 -20.89
CA MET A 1 -44.44 -15.10 -19.61
C MET A 1 -43.17 -15.39 -18.84
N SER A 2 -43.14 -15.05 -17.55
CA SER A 2 -42.39 -15.70 -16.47
C SER A 2 -41.99 -14.60 -15.48
N CYS A 3 -42.86 -14.30 -14.51
CA CYS A 3 -42.72 -14.74 -13.12
C CYS A 3 -41.40 -14.23 -12.52
N GLN A 4 -41.48 -13.11 -11.79
CA GLN A 4 -40.45 -12.68 -10.84
C GLN A 4 -40.25 -13.79 -9.81
N GLU A 5 -39.08 -14.43 -9.81
CA GLU A 5 -38.69 -15.35 -8.74
C GLU A 5 -38.05 -14.54 -7.62
N GLU A 6 -38.80 -14.15 -6.59
CA GLU A 6 -38.32 -13.39 -5.41
C GLU A 6 -37.35 -14.19 -4.50
N GLY A 7 -36.40 -14.94 -5.09
CA GLY A 7 -35.51 -15.88 -4.42
C GLY A 7 -34.02 -15.62 -4.63
N VAL A 8 -33.22 -16.56 -4.12
CA VAL A 8 -31.76 -16.55 -4.20
C VAL A 8 -31.27 -17.43 -5.34
N LEU A 9 -30.32 -16.92 -6.11
CA LEU A 9 -29.59 -17.67 -7.11
C LEU A 9 -28.21 -18.04 -6.57
N ALA A 10 -27.92 -19.34 -6.49
CA ALA A 10 -26.57 -19.87 -6.25
C ALA A 10 -25.90 -20.21 -7.58
N VAL A 11 -24.76 -19.58 -7.87
CA VAL A 11 -23.99 -19.77 -9.10
C VAL A 11 -22.69 -20.48 -8.76
N GLY A 12 -22.32 -21.52 -9.52
CA GLY A 12 -21.03 -22.19 -9.34
C GLY A 12 -20.93 -23.56 -10.00
N SER A 13 -20.00 -24.38 -9.54
CA SER A 13 -19.87 -25.78 -9.93
C SER A 13 -19.18 -26.65 -8.87
N GLY A 14 -19.20 -27.97 -9.07
CA GLY A 14 -18.47 -28.94 -8.26
C GLY A 14 -18.95 -29.09 -6.81
N LEU A 15 -18.05 -29.60 -5.97
CA LEU A 15 -18.33 -29.91 -4.57
C LEU A 15 -18.76 -28.69 -3.77
N PHE A 16 -18.26 -27.50 -4.12
CA PHE A 16 -18.57 -26.27 -3.40
C PHE A 16 -20.05 -25.88 -3.58
N LEU A 17 -20.56 -25.96 -4.82
CA LEU A 17 -21.97 -25.68 -5.08
C LEU A 17 -22.90 -26.68 -4.38
N ARG A 18 -22.50 -27.95 -4.34
CA ARG A 18 -23.22 -28.98 -3.58
C ARG A 18 -23.26 -28.64 -2.09
N SER A 19 -22.10 -28.33 -1.49
CA SER A 19 -22.02 -27.96 -0.07
C SER A 19 -22.85 -26.73 0.26
N LEU A 20 -22.99 -25.78 -0.68
CA LEU A 20 -23.86 -24.63 -0.53
C LEU A 20 -25.35 -25.03 -0.49
N ALA A 21 -25.78 -25.91 -1.39
CA ALA A 21 -27.15 -26.41 -1.39
C ALA A 21 -27.47 -27.22 -0.13
N GLU A 22 -26.54 -28.07 0.35
CA GLU A 22 -26.64 -28.78 1.63
C GLU A 22 -26.82 -27.79 2.79
N ALA A 23 -25.91 -26.82 2.93
CA ALA A 23 -25.95 -25.81 4.00
C ALA A 23 -27.24 -24.97 3.96
N TRP A 24 -27.78 -24.69 2.78
CA TRP A 24 -29.05 -23.97 2.60
C TRP A 24 -30.22 -24.70 3.27
N TYR A 25 -30.39 -25.99 2.97
CA TYR A 25 -31.49 -26.80 3.52
C TYR A 25 -31.28 -27.13 5.01
N GLU A 26 -30.04 -27.38 5.43
CA GLU A 26 -29.71 -27.59 6.85
C GLU A 26 -30.01 -26.34 7.70
N SER A 27 -29.90 -25.15 7.10
CA SER A 27 -30.30 -23.87 7.72
C SER A 27 -31.82 -23.64 7.74
N GLY A 28 -32.63 -24.61 7.30
CA GLY A 28 -34.09 -24.56 7.34
C GLY A 28 -34.73 -23.80 6.17
N LEU A 29 -33.95 -23.40 5.16
CA LEU A 29 -34.43 -22.67 4.00
C LEU A 29 -35.04 -23.63 2.98
N SER A 30 -36.12 -23.22 2.30
CA SER A 30 -36.92 -24.13 1.47
C SER A 30 -36.75 -23.94 -0.04
N LYS A 31 -36.43 -22.74 -0.52
CA LYS A 31 -36.36 -22.46 -1.96
C LYS A 31 -34.96 -22.01 -2.35
N LEU A 32 -34.34 -22.70 -3.31
CA LEU A 32 -33.06 -22.34 -3.89
C LEU A 32 -33.10 -22.58 -5.40
N THR A 33 -32.61 -21.60 -6.17
CA THR A 33 -32.31 -21.79 -7.58
C THR A 33 -30.80 -21.85 -7.73
N VAL A 34 -30.33 -22.80 -8.53
CA VAL A 34 -28.91 -23.07 -8.75
C VAL A 34 -28.60 -22.92 -10.24
N PHE A 35 -27.55 -22.20 -10.59
CA PHE A 35 -27.00 -22.12 -11.93
C PHE A 35 -25.62 -22.78 -11.99
N VAL A 36 -25.52 -23.88 -12.74
CA VAL A 36 -24.27 -24.65 -12.89
C VAL A 36 -23.45 -24.10 -14.06
N THR A 37 -22.27 -23.53 -13.76
CA THR A 37 -21.42 -22.88 -14.77
C THR A 37 -20.52 -23.85 -15.53
N ASN A 38 -20.13 -24.97 -14.91
CA ASN A 38 -19.35 -26.02 -15.55
C ASN A 38 -20.10 -27.35 -15.40
N SER A 39 -20.87 -27.71 -16.43
CA SER A 39 -21.85 -28.80 -16.36
C SER A 39 -21.18 -30.16 -16.60
N GLU A 40 -20.46 -30.67 -15.61
CA GLU A 40 -20.11 -32.10 -15.62
C GLU A 40 -21.35 -32.95 -15.28
N PRO A 41 -21.60 -34.07 -15.98
CA PRO A 41 -22.77 -34.92 -15.72
C PRO A 41 -22.85 -35.42 -14.27
N ALA A 42 -21.69 -35.58 -13.62
CA ALA A 42 -21.61 -36.02 -12.22
C ALA A 42 -22.19 -34.99 -11.23
N ASP A 43 -21.99 -33.69 -11.49
CA ASP A 43 -22.46 -32.62 -10.60
C ASP A 43 -23.98 -32.52 -10.61
N THR A 44 -24.59 -32.59 -11.80
CA THR A 44 -26.06 -32.55 -11.94
C THR A 44 -26.74 -33.73 -11.26
N ALA A 45 -26.18 -34.95 -11.37
CA ALA A 45 -26.71 -36.14 -10.72
C ALA A 45 -26.62 -36.08 -9.18
N GLU A 46 -25.55 -35.48 -8.64
CA GLU A 46 -25.41 -35.31 -7.18
C GLU A 46 -26.36 -34.24 -6.63
N LEU A 47 -26.56 -33.12 -7.34
CA LEU A 47 -27.55 -32.09 -6.97
C LEU A 47 -28.98 -32.65 -7.00
N GLU A 48 -29.29 -33.54 -7.94
CA GLU A 48 -30.58 -34.22 -8.02
C GLU A 48 -30.83 -35.15 -6.82
N LYS A 49 -29.81 -35.89 -6.36
CA LYS A 49 -29.91 -36.67 -5.11
C LYS A 49 -30.18 -35.79 -3.90
N LEU A 50 -29.53 -34.62 -3.85
CA LEU A 50 -29.70 -33.64 -2.78
C LEU A 50 -31.14 -33.08 -2.77
N ARG A 51 -31.72 -32.81 -3.95
CA ARG A 51 -33.14 -32.44 -4.10
C ARG A 51 -34.07 -33.50 -3.52
N GLU A 52 -33.86 -34.77 -3.85
CA GLU A 52 -34.69 -35.86 -3.31
C GLU A 52 -34.57 -36.02 -1.80
N HIS A 53 -33.38 -35.77 -1.24
CA HIS A 53 -33.17 -35.80 0.21
C HIS A 53 -33.86 -34.62 0.91
N ALA A 54 -33.71 -33.41 0.37
CA ALA A 54 -34.35 -32.21 0.90
C ALA A 54 -35.89 -32.32 0.90
N LEU A 55 -36.48 -32.87 -0.17
CA LEU A 55 -37.93 -33.13 -0.28
C LEU A 55 -38.43 -34.13 0.76
N ARG A 56 -37.63 -35.14 1.11
CA ARG A 56 -37.97 -36.11 2.16
C ARG A 56 -37.99 -35.46 3.55
N SER A 57 -37.08 -34.52 3.80
CA SER A 57 -36.96 -33.82 5.08
C SER A 57 -37.95 -32.66 5.22
N ASN A 58 -38.25 -31.95 4.13
CA ASN A 58 -39.18 -30.84 4.08
C ASN A 58 -40.02 -30.88 2.77
N PRO A 59 -41.34 -31.15 2.84
CA PRO A 59 -42.20 -31.23 1.66
C PRO A 59 -42.28 -29.94 0.85
N ASN A 60 -41.94 -28.79 1.44
CA ASN A 60 -41.94 -27.49 0.77
C ASN A 60 -40.58 -27.15 0.13
N ALA A 61 -39.58 -28.05 0.21
CA ALA A 61 -38.27 -27.83 -0.38
C ALA A 61 -38.36 -27.82 -1.92
N SER A 62 -37.80 -26.81 -2.57
CA SER A 62 -37.66 -26.73 -4.02
C SER A 62 -36.22 -26.38 -4.39
N LEU A 63 -35.61 -27.22 -5.22
CA LEU A 63 -34.31 -26.97 -5.87
C LEU A 63 -34.54 -26.86 -7.37
N HIS A 64 -34.38 -25.65 -7.93
CA HIS A 64 -34.44 -25.43 -9.36
C HIS A 64 -33.02 -25.42 -9.93
N ILE A 65 -32.71 -26.32 -10.85
CA ILE A 65 -31.37 -26.42 -11.45
C ILE A 65 -31.44 -25.85 -12.86
N LEU A 66 -30.63 -24.82 -13.10
CA LEU A 66 -30.36 -24.19 -14.38
C LEU A 66 -28.94 -24.54 -14.82
N SER A 67 -28.72 -24.75 -16.11
CA SER A 67 -27.40 -25.06 -16.67
C SER A 67 -27.21 -24.30 -17.97
N ALA A 68 -25.98 -23.87 -18.24
CA ALA A 68 -25.60 -23.34 -19.54
C ALA A 68 -25.72 -24.44 -20.62
N THR A 69 -26.34 -24.12 -21.75
CA THR A 69 -26.42 -25.04 -22.90
C THR A 69 -25.32 -24.73 -23.91
N GLY A 70 -24.21 -25.48 -23.86
CA GLY A 70 -23.11 -25.36 -24.84
C GLY A 70 -22.10 -24.25 -24.57
N ASP A 71 -21.27 -23.92 -25.58
CA ASP A 71 -20.23 -22.87 -25.56
C ASP A 71 -20.78 -21.45 -25.80
N GLU A 72 -22.02 -21.16 -25.40
CA GLU A 72 -22.61 -19.83 -25.58
C GLU A 72 -22.06 -18.84 -24.53
N GLU A 73 -21.79 -17.60 -24.95
CA GLU A 73 -21.45 -16.52 -24.02
C GLU A 73 -22.63 -16.30 -23.06
N LEU A 74 -22.35 -16.39 -21.76
CA LEU A 74 -23.36 -16.23 -20.72
C LEU A 74 -23.87 -14.79 -20.66
N GLU A 75 -25.14 -14.57 -21.02
CA GLU A 75 -25.82 -13.30 -20.79
C GLU A 75 -26.19 -13.14 -19.31
N TRP A 76 -25.20 -12.85 -18.46
CA TRP A 76 -25.35 -12.79 -17.00
C TRP A 76 -26.50 -11.91 -16.52
N ARG A 77 -26.77 -10.78 -17.19
CA ARG A 77 -27.86 -9.88 -16.82
C ARG A 77 -29.22 -10.56 -16.87
N ALA A 78 -29.51 -11.28 -17.95
CA ALA A 78 -30.77 -12.01 -18.10
C ALA A 78 -30.89 -13.16 -17.08
N ILE A 79 -29.77 -13.79 -16.73
CA ILE A 79 -29.72 -14.88 -15.74
C ILE A 79 -30.05 -14.34 -14.34
N ILE A 80 -29.48 -13.19 -13.95
CA ILE A 80 -29.63 -12.67 -12.57
C ILE A 80 -30.85 -11.76 -12.38
N GLU A 81 -31.40 -11.17 -13.45
CA GLU A 81 -32.54 -10.24 -13.40
C GLU A 81 -33.70 -10.74 -12.51
N PRO A 82 -34.14 -12.02 -12.60
CA PRO A 82 -35.30 -12.51 -11.84
C PRO A 82 -35.08 -12.52 -10.33
N PHE A 83 -33.83 -12.62 -9.87
CA PHE A 83 -33.47 -12.95 -8.49
C PHE A 83 -33.18 -11.70 -7.65
N SER A 84 -33.37 -11.81 -6.34
CA SER A 84 -33.14 -10.70 -5.41
C SER A 84 -31.74 -10.70 -4.79
N PHE A 85 -31.08 -11.87 -4.75
CA PHE A 85 -29.76 -12.02 -4.15
C PHE A 85 -28.96 -13.12 -4.87
N ILE A 86 -27.67 -12.88 -5.07
CA ILE A 86 -26.77 -13.81 -5.75
C ILE A 86 -25.74 -14.36 -4.77
N LEU A 87 -25.59 -15.68 -4.73
CA LEU A 87 -24.49 -16.36 -4.06
C LEU A 87 -23.58 -16.94 -5.13
N TYR A 88 -22.27 -16.69 -5.03
CA TYR A 88 -21.30 -17.23 -5.97
C TYR A 88 -20.34 -18.16 -5.25
N VAL A 89 -20.16 -19.38 -5.76
CA VAL A 89 -19.19 -20.33 -5.24
C VAL A 89 -18.34 -20.94 -6.34
N SER A 90 -17.02 -21.00 -6.12
CA SER A 90 -16.12 -21.62 -7.09
C SER A 90 -15.00 -22.39 -6.41
N GLN A 91 -14.88 -23.67 -6.75
CA GLN A 91 -13.79 -24.54 -6.30
C GLN A 91 -12.46 -24.30 -7.04
N HIS A 92 -12.52 -23.79 -8.27
CA HIS A 92 -11.35 -23.68 -9.16
C HIS A 92 -10.89 -22.22 -9.36
N GLY A 93 -11.31 -21.31 -8.48
CA GLY A 93 -10.93 -19.90 -8.55
C GLY A 93 -11.28 -19.22 -9.88
N GLY A 94 -12.51 -19.35 -10.38
CA GLY A 94 -13.00 -18.70 -11.60
C GLY A 94 -13.06 -17.17 -11.50
N VAL A 95 -11.90 -16.49 -11.46
CA VAL A 95 -11.81 -15.04 -11.24
C VAL A 95 -12.49 -14.23 -12.36
N GLU A 96 -12.35 -14.64 -13.63
CA GLU A 96 -12.99 -13.95 -14.75
C GLU A 96 -14.52 -14.14 -14.73
N GLU A 97 -14.99 -15.34 -14.38
CA GLU A 97 -16.41 -15.62 -14.20
C GLU A 97 -17.01 -14.75 -13.10
N LEU A 98 -16.35 -14.71 -11.94
CA LEU A 98 -16.73 -13.87 -10.82
C LEU A 98 -16.74 -12.38 -11.19
N ARG A 99 -15.73 -11.91 -11.92
CA ARG A 99 -15.66 -10.51 -12.39
C ARG A 99 -16.86 -10.17 -13.29
N ASN A 100 -17.15 -11.03 -14.27
CA ASN A 100 -18.26 -10.82 -15.21
C ASN A 100 -19.62 -10.85 -14.49
N LEU A 101 -19.81 -11.81 -13.58
CA LEU A 101 -21.02 -11.90 -12.75
C LEU A 101 -21.17 -10.67 -11.84
N GLN A 102 -20.09 -10.22 -11.20
CA GLN A 102 -20.12 -9.05 -10.33
C GLN A 102 -20.49 -7.79 -11.11
N GLN A 103 -19.93 -7.60 -12.32
CA GLN A 103 -20.30 -6.47 -13.19
C GLN A 103 -21.79 -6.49 -13.57
N ALA A 104 -22.34 -7.67 -13.87
CA ALA A 104 -23.77 -7.82 -14.10
C ALA A 104 -24.58 -7.46 -12.84
N CYS A 105 -24.15 -7.93 -11.66
CA CYS A 105 -24.80 -7.60 -10.38
C CYS A 105 -24.79 -6.10 -10.10
N ILE A 106 -23.69 -5.39 -10.37
CA ILE A 106 -23.61 -3.94 -10.24
C ILE A 106 -24.61 -3.25 -11.19
N ALA A 107 -24.65 -3.68 -12.45
CA ALA A 107 -25.55 -3.10 -13.46
C ALA A 107 -27.04 -3.31 -13.11
N GLU A 108 -27.39 -4.50 -12.63
CA GLU A 108 -28.75 -4.88 -12.24
C GLU A 108 -29.08 -4.54 -10.77
N ARG A 109 -28.16 -3.86 -10.07
CA ARG A 109 -28.25 -3.49 -8.65
C ARG A 109 -28.62 -4.69 -7.75
N LYS A 110 -28.02 -5.84 -8.00
CA LYS A 110 -28.19 -7.07 -7.21
C LYS A 110 -27.09 -7.22 -6.16
N PRO A 111 -27.44 -7.47 -4.88
CA PRO A 111 -26.45 -7.84 -3.89
C PRO A 111 -25.87 -9.24 -4.17
N MET A 112 -24.58 -9.41 -3.86
CA MET A 112 -23.87 -10.67 -4.10
C MET A 112 -22.89 -11.00 -2.98
N ILE A 113 -22.81 -12.27 -2.58
CA ILE A 113 -21.73 -12.77 -1.70
C ILE A 113 -20.95 -13.85 -2.46
N PRO A 114 -19.65 -13.62 -2.75
CA PRO A 114 -18.78 -14.66 -3.29
C PRO A 114 -18.13 -15.50 -2.18
N ALA A 115 -17.90 -16.77 -2.46
CA ALA A 115 -16.91 -17.59 -1.76
C ALA A 115 -16.14 -18.47 -2.74
N VAL A 116 -14.82 -18.38 -2.73
CA VAL A 116 -13.97 -19.05 -3.72
C VAL A 116 -12.82 -19.75 -3.04
N ALA A 117 -12.43 -20.89 -3.59
CA ALA A 117 -11.12 -21.46 -3.34
C ALA A 117 -10.14 -20.85 -4.35
N LEU A 118 -9.10 -20.19 -3.86
CA LEU A 118 -8.12 -19.48 -4.67
C LEU A 118 -6.71 -19.65 -4.09
N GLN A 119 -5.77 -20.06 -4.93
CA GLN A 119 -4.36 -20.31 -4.54
C GLN A 119 -4.22 -21.16 -3.26
N GLY A 120 -5.04 -22.22 -3.15
CA GLY A 120 -5.01 -23.13 -2.01
C GLY A 120 -5.58 -22.55 -0.71
N ARG A 121 -6.22 -21.37 -0.72
CA ARG A 121 -6.96 -20.80 0.40
C ARG A 121 -8.44 -20.73 0.08
N GLY A 122 -9.26 -20.75 1.12
CA GLY A 122 -10.68 -20.42 1.00
C GLY A 122 -10.90 -18.94 1.25
N MET A 123 -11.76 -18.28 0.48
CA MET A 123 -12.11 -16.88 0.66
C MET A 123 -13.62 -16.71 0.63
N ALA A 124 -14.16 -15.80 1.45
CA ALA A 124 -15.57 -15.40 1.39
C ALA A 124 -15.73 -13.89 1.57
N GLY A 125 -16.69 -13.32 0.86
CA GLY A 125 -16.90 -11.88 0.78
C GLY A 125 -15.85 -11.16 -0.07
N PRO A 126 -15.90 -9.81 -0.11
CA PRO A 126 -16.87 -8.97 0.59
C PRO A 126 -18.28 -9.08 0.03
N LEU A 127 -19.28 -8.68 0.82
CA LEU A 127 -20.64 -8.48 0.34
C LEU A 127 -20.64 -7.32 -0.66
N LEU A 128 -20.99 -7.64 -1.90
CA LEU A 128 -21.32 -6.64 -2.91
C LEU A 128 -22.68 -6.03 -2.56
N HIS A 129 -22.67 -4.74 -2.26
CA HIS A 129 -23.87 -3.91 -2.21
C HIS A 129 -23.84 -2.93 -3.40
N PRO A 130 -24.95 -2.70 -4.12
CA PRO A 130 -24.97 -1.84 -5.31
C PRO A 130 -24.41 -0.44 -5.07
N ASP A 131 -24.63 0.10 -3.88
CA ASP A 131 -24.17 1.44 -3.48
C ASP A 131 -22.97 1.41 -2.51
N GLY A 132 -22.33 0.24 -2.33
CA GLY A 132 -21.22 0.06 -1.39
C GLY A 132 -19.86 -0.14 -2.07
N ASP A 133 -18.80 -0.01 -1.28
CA ASP A 133 -17.41 -0.16 -1.75
C ASP A 133 -16.90 -1.62 -1.72
N GLY A 134 -17.69 -2.53 -1.16
CA GLY A 134 -17.38 -3.96 -1.02
C GLY A 134 -17.32 -4.66 -2.38
N ARG A 135 -16.16 -4.58 -3.04
CA ARG A 135 -15.92 -5.22 -4.34
C ARG A 135 -14.88 -6.33 -4.21
N TRP A 136 -15.11 -7.44 -4.91
CA TRP A 136 -14.18 -8.56 -4.94
C TRP A 136 -12.77 -8.13 -5.40
N GLU A 137 -12.67 -7.31 -6.44
CA GLU A 137 -11.38 -6.86 -6.96
C GLU A 137 -10.61 -6.01 -5.95
N SER A 138 -11.32 -5.23 -5.12
CA SER A 138 -10.68 -4.48 -4.03
C SER A 138 -10.11 -5.42 -2.98
N ALA A 139 -10.83 -6.48 -2.63
CA ALA A 139 -10.34 -7.50 -1.71
C ALA A 139 -9.15 -8.26 -2.30
N TRP A 140 -9.28 -8.74 -3.55
CA TRP A 140 -8.25 -9.52 -4.22
C TRP A 140 -6.94 -8.74 -4.39
N ARG A 141 -7.03 -7.46 -4.77
CA ARG A 141 -5.84 -6.60 -4.92
C ARG A 141 -5.32 -6.06 -3.58
N GLY A 142 -6.14 -6.05 -2.54
CA GLY A 142 -5.77 -5.57 -1.21
C GLY A 142 -5.19 -6.63 -0.29
N ILE A 143 -5.51 -7.91 -0.48
CA ILE A 143 -4.97 -9.00 0.34
C ILE A 143 -3.53 -9.31 -0.06
N HIS A 144 -2.65 -9.46 0.92
CA HIS A 144 -1.21 -9.61 0.70
C HIS A 144 -0.90 -11.00 0.20
N SER A 145 0.08 -11.11 -0.69
CA SER A 145 0.54 -12.39 -1.24
C SER A 145 1.02 -13.35 -0.15
N SER A 146 1.52 -12.85 0.98
CA SER A 146 1.93 -13.66 2.15
C SER A 146 0.80 -14.46 2.79
N MET A 147 -0.45 -14.11 2.54
CA MET A 147 -1.61 -14.90 3.00
C MET A 147 -1.80 -16.19 2.19
N PHE A 148 -1.17 -16.29 1.02
CA PHE A 148 -1.25 -17.44 0.12
C PHE A 148 0.08 -18.19 0.12
N PRO A 149 0.03 -19.54 0.14
CA PRO A 149 1.25 -20.35 0.04
C PRO A 149 1.90 -20.20 -1.36
N GLU A 150 3.21 -20.05 -1.41
CA GLU A 150 3.98 -19.93 -2.67
C GLU A 150 3.95 -21.23 -3.49
N GLU A 151 3.90 -22.38 -2.81
CA GLU A 151 3.94 -23.71 -3.40
C GLU A 151 2.88 -24.61 -2.73
N ARG A 152 1.64 -24.54 -3.20
CA ARG A 152 0.73 -25.68 -3.07
C ARG A 152 0.55 -26.28 -4.46
N GLU A 153 0.74 -27.59 -4.57
CA GLU A 153 0.17 -28.34 -5.69
C GLU A 153 -1.32 -27.97 -5.81
N PRO A 154 -1.92 -28.03 -7.02
CA PRO A 154 -3.36 -27.85 -7.19
C PRO A 154 -4.11 -29.03 -6.55
N GLN A 155 -4.03 -29.15 -5.22
CA GLN A 155 -4.84 -30.06 -4.44
C GLN A 155 -6.26 -29.50 -4.44
N SER A 156 -7.19 -30.42 -4.67
CA SER A 156 -8.61 -30.13 -4.60
C SER A 156 -8.95 -29.53 -3.23
N PHE A 157 -9.63 -28.39 -3.25
CA PHE A 157 -10.19 -27.79 -2.04
C PHE A 157 -11.05 -28.84 -1.31
N SER A 158 -10.79 -29.07 -0.01
CA SER A 158 -11.39 -30.18 0.72
C SER A 158 -12.91 -29.99 0.90
N ALA A 159 -13.66 -31.08 0.92
CA ALA A 159 -15.11 -31.04 1.16
C ALA A 159 -15.46 -30.38 2.50
N ALA A 160 -14.62 -30.58 3.53
CA ALA A 160 -14.79 -29.92 4.83
C ALA A 160 -14.62 -28.40 4.73
N ALA A 161 -13.61 -27.91 4.01
CA ALA A 161 -13.40 -26.48 3.81
C ALA A 161 -14.53 -25.85 2.97
N ALA A 162 -15.02 -26.56 1.94
CA ALA A 162 -16.20 -26.15 1.17
C ALA A 162 -17.45 -26.05 2.04
N ALA A 163 -17.69 -27.02 2.93
CA ALA A 163 -18.81 -26.98 3.88
C ALA A 163 -18.69 -25.81 4.85
N VAL A 164 -17.49 -25.51 5.37
CA VAL A 164 -17.27 -24.35 6.27
C VAL A 164 -17.60 -23.04 5.57
N LEU A 165 -17.06 -22.80 4.36
CA LEU A 165 -17.35 -21.56 3.62
C LEU A 165 -18.82 -21.47 3.19
N SER A 166 -19.42 -22.58 2.79
CA SER A 166 -20.84 -22.65 2.42
C SER A 166 -21.75 -22.23 3.57
N ASN A 167 -21.54 -22.82 4.75
CA ASN A 167 -22.27 -22.44 5.96
C ASN A 167 -22.03 -20.98 6.33
N LEU A 168 -20.80 -20.49 6.19
CA LEU A 168 -20.48 -19.09 6.45
C LEU A 168 -21.28 -18.14 5.54
N ILE A 169 -21.31 -18.37 4.23
CA ILE A 169 -22.01 -17.46 3.30
C ILE A 169 -23.54 -17.56 3.42
N VAL A 170 -24.10 -18.73 3.74
CA VAL A 170 -25.54 -18.86 4.03
C VAL A 170 -25.91 -18.05 5.26
N HIS A 171 -25.09 -18.12 6.31
CA HIS A 171 -25.28 -17.34 7.53
C HIS A 171 -25.14 -15.82 7.29
N GLU A 172 -24.12 -15.40 6.53
CA GLU A 172 -23.95 -13.99 6.17
C GLU A 172 -25.07 -13.47 5.26
N TRP A 173 -25.59 -14.30 4.35
CA TRP A 173 -26.78 -13.99 3.57
C TRP A 173 -28.02 -13.78 4.45
N GLN A 174 -28.28 -14.69 5.39
CA GLN A 174 -29.42 -14.55 6.31
C GLN A 174 -29.36 -13.22 7.06
N LYS A 175 -28.20 -12.84 7.59
CA LYS A 175 -27.99 -11.54 8.23
C LYS A 175 -28.21 -10.37 7.29
N ALA A 176 -27.77 -10.50 6.02
CA ALA A 176 -27.93 -9.44 5.03
C ALA A 176 -29.41 -9.17 4.72
N VAL A 177 -30.22 -10.23 4.65
CA VAL A 177 -31.65 -10.13 4.32
C VAL A 177 -32.51 -9.71 5.52
N THR A 178 -32.14 -10.09 6.74
CA THR A 178 -32.92 -9.72 7.93
C THR A 178 -32.62 -8.31 8.45
N GLU A 179 -31.59 -7.62 7.93
CA GLU A 179 -31.12 -6.29 8.39
C GLU A 179 -30.82 -6.19 9.91
N GLU A 180 -30.90 -7.29 10.65
CA GLU A 180 -30.94 -7.29 12.11
C GLU A 180 -29.55 -7.11 12.78
N LYS A 181 -28.45 -7.17 12.01
CA LYS A 181 -27.07 -6.95 12.48
C LYS A 181 -26.18 -6.41 11.35
N GLU A 182 -25.14 -5.65 11.68
CA GLU A 182 -24.03 -5.38 10.74
C GLU A 182 -23.48 -6.73 10.25
N THR A 183 -23.62 -7.01 8.95
CA THR A 183 -23.02 -8.19 8.33
C THR A 183 -21.51 -8.06 8.39
N ASN A 184 -20.82 -9.11 8.86
CA ASN A 184 -19.36 -9.08 9.00
C ASN A 184 -18.70 -8.89 7.65
N CYS A 185 -19.27 -9.48 6.59
CA CYS A 185 -18.78 -9.34 5.22
C CYS A 185 -18.94 -7.93 4.60
N ARG A 186 -19.55 -6.94 5.29
CA ARG A 186 -19.55 -5.54 4.83
C ARG A 186 -18.13 -4.99 4.90
N ASN A 187 -17.51 -4.79 3.73
CA ASN A 187 -16.12 -4.34 3.60
C ASN A 187 -15.11 -5.23 4.35
N GLN A 188 -15.39 -6.53 4.49
CA GLN A 188 -14.44 -7.50 5.02
C GLN A 188 -14.42 -8.76 4.15
N CYS A 189 -13.27 -9.43 4.13
CA CYS A 189 -13.10 -10.72 3.48
C CYS A 189 -12.62 -11.75 4.50
N TYR A 190 -13.26 -12.91 4.53
CA TYR A 190 -12.86 -14.04 5.36
C TYR A 190 -11.83 -14.87 4.60
N ILE A 191 -10.71 -15.19 5.25
CA ILE A 191 -9.68 -16.09 4.69
C ILE A 191 -9.64 -17.35 5.53
N LEU A 192 -9.82 -18.51 4.89
CA LEU A 192 -9.83 -19.84 5.47
C LEU A 192 -8.58 -20.62 5.07
N ASP A 193 -7.91 -21.22 6.05
CA ASP A 193 -6.97 -22.30 5.80
C ASP A 193 -7.74 -23.63 5.64
N PRO A 194 -7.68 -24.29 4.47
CA PRO A 194 -8.40 -25.54 4.25
C PRO A 194 -7.84 -26.72 5.06
N ASP A 195 -6.61 -26.64 5.58
CA ASP A 195 -5.96 -27.74 6.31
C ASP A 195 -6.33 -27.71 7.80
N THR A 196 -6.31 -26.52 8.41
CA THR A 196 -6.64 -26.34 9.82
C THR A 196 -8.12 -26.00 10.05
N LEU A 197 -8.85 -25.65 8.98
CA LEU A 197 -10.22 -25.13 9.00
C LEU A 197 -10.40 -23.86 9.85
N THR A 198 -9.29 -23.15 10.13
CA THR A 198 -9.32 -21.87 10.84
C THR A 198 -9.39 -20.73 9.83
N GLY A 199 -10.20 -19.72 10.11
CA GLY A 199 -10.22 -18.51 9.30
C GLY A 199 -10.57 -17.26 10.09
N ILE A 200 -10.26 -16.12 9.49
CA ILE A 200 -10.31 -14.80 10.12
C ILE A 200 -10.89 -13.80 9.12
N TRP A 201 -11.71 -12.88 9.62
CA TRP A 201 -12.20 -11.73 8.84
C TRP A 201 -11.15 -10.62 8.80
N HIS A 202 -10.87 -10.12 7.61
CA HIS A 202 -9.94 -9.03 7.37
C HIS A 202 -10.67 -7.84 6.75
N PRO A 203 -10.46 -6.61 7.27
CA PRO A 203 -11.05 -5.42 6.67
C PRO A 203 -10.47 -5.19 5.28
N ILE A 204 -11.34 -4.81 4.34
CA ILE A 204 -11.03 -4.47 2.96
C ILE A 204 -11.25 -2.98 2.78
N ARG A 205 -10.25 -2.34 2.16
CA ARG A 205 -10.32 -0.93 1.77
C ARG A 205 -10.67 -0.81 0.29
N PRO A 206 -11.36 0.27 -0.12
CA PRO A 206 -11.53 0.57 -1.53
C PRO A 206 -10.16 0.65 -2.21
N HIS A 207 -9.92 -0.20 -3.23
CA HIS A 207 -8.61 -0.27 -3.86
C HIS A 207 -8.46 0.84 -4.93
N PRO A 208 -7.29 1.52 -5.05
CA PRO A 208 -7.05 2.61 -6.00
C PRO A 208 -7.42 2.30 -7.46
N LEU A 209 -7.06 1.11 -7.94
CA LEU A 209 -7.38 0.68 -9.33
C LEU A 209 -8.87 0.38 -9.56
N VAL A 210 -9.65 0.20 -8.49
CA VAL A 210 -11.08 -0.17 -8.56
C VAL A 210 -11.97 1.04 -8.33
N SER A 211 -11.58 1.88 -7.37
CA SER A 211 -12.33 3.07 -6.95
C SER A 211 -11.90 4.33 -7.71
N GLY A 212 -10.74 4.28 -8.37
CA GLY A 212 -10.08 5.42 -8.98
C GLY A 212 -9.24 6.21 -7.96
N VAL A 213 -8.32 7.01 -8.48
CA VAL A 213 -7.55 7.99 -7.70
C VAL A 213 -7.74 9.37 -8.30
N GLY A 214 -7.71 10.40 -7.45
CA GLY A 214 -7.72 11.77 -7.92
C GLY A 214 -6.41 12.09 -8.64
N THR A 215 -6.47 12.68 -9.83
CA THR A 215 -5.25 13.13 -10.53
C THR A 215 -4.54 14.20 -9.73
N ALA A 216 -3.21 14.15 -9.71
CA ALA A 216 -2.40 15.15 -9.02
C ALA A 216 -2.61 16.55 -9.62
N ARG A 217 -2.53 17.59 -8.77
CA ARG A 217 -2.74 18.98 -9.17
C ARG A 217 -1.51 19.81 -8.89
N LEU A 218 -1.08 20.61 -9.85
CA LEU A 218 -0.03 21.61 -9.62
C LEU A 218 -0.53 22.61 -8.57
N VAL A 219 0.27 22.85 -7.54
CA VAL A 219 -0.01 23.83 -6.50
C VAL A 219 0.39 25.20 -7.02
N GLU A 220 -0.56 26.12 -7.05
CA GLU A 220 -0.29 27.52 -7.37
C GLU A 220 0.26 28.23 -6.13
N ASN A 221 1.38 28.94 -6.29
CA ASN A 221 2.01 29.75 -5.23
C ASN A 221 2.25 28.96 -3.93
N ILE A 222 3.16 28.00 -4.00
CA ILE A 222 3.50 27.11 -2.89
C ILE A 222 4.00 27.90 -1.66
N GLU A 223 4.66 29.03 -1.89
CA GLU A 223 5.21 29.89 -0.85
C GLU A 223 4.12 30.36 0.13
N LEU A 224 2.96 30.80 -0.37
CA LEU A 224 1.83 31.16 0.47
C LEU A 224 1.28 29.97 1.26
N SER A 225 1.24 28.79 0.65
CA SER A 225 0.73 27.58 1.30
C SER A 225 1.65 27.14 2.46
N LEU A 226 2.97 27.33 2.30
CA LEU A 226 3.98 27.04 3.32
C LEU A 226 3.92 28.02 4.49
N GLU A 227 3.64 29.30 4.24
CA GLU A 227 3.49 30.32 5.31
C GLU A 227 2.25 30.06 6.19
N THR A 228 1.22 29.43 5.64
CA THR A 228 -0.03 29.11 6.35
C THR A 228 -0.06 27.72 6.98
N SER A 229 1.01 26.92 6.87
CA SER A 229 1.00 25.53 7.33
C SER A 229 0.82 25.46 8.86
N HIS A 230 -0.16 24.66 9.29
CA HIS A 230 -0.49 24.45 10.70
C HIS A 230 0.56 23.62 11.45
N GLU A 231 0.47 23.66 12.79
CA GLU A 231 1.28 22.85 13.71
C GLU A 231 1.25 21.36 13.34
N PRO A 232 2.33 20.60 13.65
CA PRO A 232 2.41 19.18 13.37
C PRO A 232 1.24 18.42 14.01
N ALA A 233 0.74 17.40 13.32
CA ALA A 233 -0.24 16.48 13.90
C ALA A 233 0.28 15.88 15.21
N ASP A 234 -0.63 15.68 16.17
CA ASP A 234 -0.35 15.06 17.46
C ASP A 234 0.34 13.70 17.28
N PRO A 235 1.43 13.40 18.01
CA PRO A 235 2.01 12.07 18.10
C PRO A 235 1.03 10.91 18.16
N GLU A 236 -0.02 11.05 18.96
CA GLU A 236 -1.04 10.00 19.10
C GLU A 236 -1.87 9.81 17.82
N GLU A 237 -2.16 10.90 17.10
CA GLU A 237 -2.98 10.88 15.89
C GLU A 237 -2.26 10.18 14.74
N TRP A 238 -1.01 10.56 14.46
CA TRP A 238 -0.25 9.95 13.37
C TRP A 238 0.09 8.49 13.67
N PHE A 239 0.37 8.15 14.93
CA PHE A 239 0.65 6.77 15.34
C PHE A 239 -0.58 5.87 15.18
N SER A 240 -1.75 6.35 15.61
CA SER A 240 -3.03 5.66 15.44
C SER A 240 -3.37 5.46 13.95
N CYS A 241 -3.10 6.47 13.12
CA CYS A 241 -3.30 6.37 11.68
C CYS A 241 -2.41 5.30 11.04
N LEU A 242 -1.10 5.29 11.31
CA LEU A 242 -0.19 4.26 10.78
C LEU A 242 -0.56 2.85 11.26
N SER A 243 -0.94 2.72 12.53
CA SER A 243 -1.42 1.45 13.09
C SER A 243 -2.64 0.93 12.32
N ARG A 244 -3.59 1.80 11.98
CA ARG A 244 -4.78 1.46 11.17
C ARG A 244 -4.43 1.11 9.71
N LEU A 245 -3.34 1.66 9.19
CA LEU A 245 -2.83 1.38 7.84
C LEU A 245 -1.99 0.09 7.78
N THR A 246 -1.62 -0.45 8.94
CA THR A 246 -0.74 -1.62 9.05
C THR A 246 -1.53 -2.89 9.31
N SER A 247 -1.34 -3.90 8.47
CA SER A 247 -1.90 -5.24 8.65
C SER A 247 -1.12 -6.22 7.78
N ALA A 248 -0.72 -7.35 8.36
CA ALA A 248 -0.01 -8.39 7.63
C ALA A 248 -0.84 -9.01 6.49
N ALA A 249 -2.18 -8.83 6.52
CA ALA A 249 -3.10 -9.42 5.57
C ALA A 249 -3.66 -8.43 4.54
N THR A 250 -3.98 -7.19 4.93
CA THR A 250 -4.78 -6.24 4.12
C THR A 250 -4.38 -4.77 4.29
N GLY A 251 -3.23 -4.50 4.91
CA GLY A 251 -2.76 -3.14 5.17
C GLY A 251 -2.18 -2.47 3.93
N ILE A 252 -2.06 -1.15 3.95
CA ILE A 252 -1.15 -0.46 3.02
C ILE A 252 0.31 -0.80 3.40
N LEU A 253 0.54 -0.98 4.70
CA LEU A 253 1.79 -1.46 5.27
C LEU A 253 1.58 -2.90 5.75
N HIS A 254 2.37 -3.83 5.23
CA HIS A 254 2.42 -5.22 5.70
C HIS A 254 3.05 -5.32 7.08
N ALA A 255 4.17 -4.63 7.26
CA ALA A 255 4.90 -4.55 8.52
C ALA A 255 5.26 -3.10 8.82
N TRP A 256 5.20 -2.74 10.10
CA TRP A 256 5.68 -1.47 10.64
C TRP A 256 6.08 -1.69 12.11
N GLU A 257 7.34 -2.07 12.32
CA GLU A 257 7.81 -2.57 13.61
C GLU A 257 9.33 -2.42 13.74
N GLU A 258 9.87 -2.67 14.93
CA GLU A 258 11.32 -2.66 15.17
C GLU A 258 11.99 -3.92 14.59
N ALA A 259 11.22 -5.00 14.40
CA ALA A 259 11.68 -6.31 13.94
C ALA A 259 12.92 -6.80 14.74
N GLU A 260 13.74 -7.66 14.15
CA GLU A 260 15.02 -8.11 14.71
C GLU A 260 16.18 -7.16 14.36
N LEU A 261 15.93 -5.84 14.33
CA LEU A 261 16.94 -4.84 14.00
C LEU A 261 17.80 -4.45 15.21
N ILE A 262 19.06 -4.09 14.93
CA ILE A 262 19.98 -3.57 15.96
C ILE A 262 19.53 -2.15 16.33
N GLN A 263 19.12 -1.96 17.58
CA GLN A 263 18.58 -0.69 18.11
C GLN A 263 19.66 0.28 18.63
N LEU A 264 20.94 0.02 18.33
CA LEU A 264 22.07 0.82 18.77
C LEU A 264 23.03 1.08 17.60
N PRO A 265 23.66 2.27 17.54
CA PRO A 265 23.47 3.41 18.44
C PRO A 265 22.20 4.22 18.14
N LEU A 266 21.45 3.88 17.09
CA LEU A 266 20.20 4.53 16.73
C LEU A 266 19.05 3.54 16.82
N ALA A 267 17.89 4.02 17.26
CA ALA A 267 16.66 3.26 17.14
C ALA A 267 16.35 3.03 15.65
N GLN A 268 15.84 1.85 15.32
CA GLN A 268 15.52 1.46 13.95
C GLN A 268 14.12 0.88 13.86
N CYS A 269 13.42 1.25 12.80
CA CYS A 269 12.11 0.70 12.47
C CYS A 269 12.10 0.28 11.00
N LEU A 270 11.58 -0.92 10.77
CA LEU A 270 11.27 -1.47 9.47
C LEU A 270 9.83 -1.11 9.11
N VAL A 271 9.63 -0.70 7.86
CA VAL A 271 8.32 -0.65 7.23
C VAL A 271 8.36 -1.47 5.94
N GLN A 272 7.25 -2.13 5.61
CA GLN A 272 7.12 -2.84 4.34
C GLN A 272 5.78 -2.50 3.69
N PRO A 273 5.73 -1.60 2.71
CA PRO A 273 4.50 -1.30 1.98
C PRO A 273 4.17 -2.39 0.95
N VAL A 274 2.91 -2.44 0.52
CA VAL A 274 2.46 -3.28 -0.60
C VAL A 274 2.56 -2.54 -1.94
N ASP A 275 2.57 -3.28 -3.05
CA ASP A 275 2.50 -2.70 -4.40
C ASP A 275 1.02 -2.57 -4.84
N PRO A 276 0.45 -1.35 -4.87
CA PRO A 276 -0.94 -1.12 -5.27
C PRO A 276 -1.22 -1.37 -6.76
N LEU A 277 -0.19 -1.58 -7.58
CA LEU A 277 -0.38 -1.94 -8.99
C LEU A 277 -0.39 -3.45 -9.23
N SER A 278 -0.36 -4.26 -8.17
CA SER A 278 -0.49 -5.71 -8.29
C SER A 278 -1.83 -6.11 -8.91
N GLU A 279 -1.82 -7.13 -9.79
CA GLU A 279 -3.05 -7.74 -10.33
C GLU A 279 -3.87 -8.50 -9.28
N GLY A 280 -3.28 -8.74 -8.10
CA GLY A 280 -3.84 -9.50 -6.99
C GLY A 280 -3.26 -10.93 -6.95
N PRO A 281 -2.87 -11.44 -5.77
CA PRO A 281 -2.81 -10.74 -4.48
C PRO A 281 -1.75 -9.63 -4.47
N ALA A 282 -1.82 -8.72 -3.48
CA ALA A 282 -0.90 -7.58 -3.34
C ALA A 282 0.52 -8.08 -3.08
N ARG A 283 1.45 -7.79 -3.99
CA ARG A 283 2.87 -8.09 -3.79
C ARG A 283 3.45 -7.13 -2.76
N LEU A 284 4.45 -7.60 -2.02
CA LEU A 284 5.17 -6.77 -1.07
C LEU A 284 6.28 -5.98 -1.79
N LEU A 285 6.40 -4.70 -1.49
CA LEU A 285 7.56 -3.91 -1.90
C LEU A 285 8.77 -4.27 -1.00
N PRO A 286 9.99 -3.90 -1.41
CA PRO A 286 11.16 -4.06 -0.56
C PRO A 286 10.96 -3.39 0.81
N ALA A 287 11.39 -4.07 1.88
CA ALA A 287 11.38 -3.49 3.20
C ALA A 287 12.31 -2.26 3.27
N ILE A 288 11.86 -1.21 3.96
CA ILE A 288 12.59 0.04 4.15
C ILE A 288 12.89 0.17 5.63
N ILE A 289 14.16 0.37 5.95
CA ILE A 289 14.61 0.65 7.31
C ILE A 289 14.89 2.13 7.44
N ARG A 290 14.36 2.73 8.51
CA ARG A 290 14.67 4.10 8.92
C ARG A 290 15.16 4.09 10.36
N SER A 291 16.04 5.04 10.66
CA SER A 291 16.58 5.22 12.00
C SER A 291 16.26 6.60 12.53
N GLY A 292 16.26 6.72 13.86
CA GLY A 292 16.03 7.96 14.57
C GLY A 292 16.83 7.98 15.87
N LEU A 293 16.89 9.14 16.51
CA LEU A 293 17.49 9.25 17.84
C LEU A 293 16.62 8.54 18.89
N THR A 294 15.31 8.52 18.66
CA THR A 294 14.32 7.82 19.51
C THR A 294 13.53 6.79 18.69
N HIS A 295 12.90 5.83 19.38
CA HIS A 295 11.99 4.87 18.76
C HIS A 295 10.80 5.55 18.07
N GLU A 296 10.28 6.62 18.66
CA GLU A 296 9.19 7.41 18.09
C GLU A 296 9.60 8.03 16.74
N GLU A 297 10.76 8.67 16.69
CA GLU A 297 11.32 9.21 15.45
C GLU A 297 11.53 8.10 14.41
N ALA A 298 12.18 6.99 14.78
CA ALA A 298 12.43 5.89 13.85
C ALA A 298 11.13 5.31 13.26
N ARG A 299 10.10 5.12 14.10
CA ARG A 299 8.79 4.64 13.69
C ARG A 299 8.09 5.63 12.75
N ARG A 300 8.09 6.91 13.09
CA ARG A 300 7.49 7.96 12.27
C ARG A 300 8.16 8.04 10.90
N GLU A 301 9.49 8.08 10.88
CA GLU A 301 10.28 8.13 9.65
C GLU A 301 10.06 6.89 8.76
N ALA A 302 10.00 5.69 9.37
CA ALA A 302 9.67 4.46 8.67
C ALA A 302 8.26 4.53 8.08
N GLY A 303 7.26 4.93 8.87
CA GLY A 303 5.87 5.04 8.41
C GLY A 303 5.71 5.97 7.21
N LEU A 304 6.27 7.19 7.29
CA LEU A 304 6.25 8.15 6.18
C LEU A 304 6.96 7.62 4.94
N ALA A 305 8.11 6.96 5.11
CA ALA A 305 8.83 6.33 3.99
C ALA A 305 8.02 5.19 3.33
N GLY A 306 7.23 4.45 4.10
CA GLY A 306 6.30 3.45 3.58
C GLY A 306 5.20 4.07 2.73
N LEU A 307 4.61 5.18 3.19
CA LEU A 307 3.59 5.92 2.43
C LEU A 307 4.15 6.52 1.14
N GLU A 308 5.38 7.06 1.18
CA GLU A 308 6.10 7.56 0.01
C GLU A 308 6.31 6.47 -1.04
N ALA A 309 6.80 5.30 -0.61
CA ALA A 309 7.03 4.17 -1.50
C ALA A 309 5.72 3.63 -2.10
N TYR A 310 4.64 3.58 -1.32
CA TYR A 310 3.31 3.23 -1.81
C TYR A 310 2.81 4.22 -2.86
N ALA A 311 2.88 5.53 -2.58
CA ALA A 311 2.46 6.58 -3.50
C ALA A 311 3.34 6.63 -4.77
N ALA A 312 4.62 6.28 -4.68
CA ALA A 312 5.51 6.16 -5.83
C ALA A 312 5.02 5.13 -6.86
N ARG A 313 4.40 4.04 -6.40
CA ARG A 313 3.78 3.06 -7.29
C ARG A 313 2.53 3.60 -8.00
N LEU A 314 1.81 4.53 -7.37
CA LEU A 314 0.58 5.13 -7.94
C LEU A 314 0.85 6.22 -8.99
N MET A 315 2.11 6.61 -9.23
CA MET A 315 2.49 7.65 -10.19
C MET A 315 1.83 7.54 -11.58
N PRO A 316 1.69 6.35 -12.19
CA PRO A 316 1.00 6.22 -13.48
C PRO A 316 -0.47 6.64 -13.46
N LEU A 317 -1.14 6.48 -12.33
CA LEU A 317 -2.54 6.84 -12.16
C LEU A 317 -2.71 8.32 -11.79
N LEU A 318 -1.77 8.85 -10.99
CA LEU A 318 -1.78 10.24 -10.53
C LEU A 318 -1.37 11.23 -11.63
N PHE A 319 -0.51 10.79 -12.56
CA PHE A 319 0.02 11.59 -13.67
C PHE A 319 -0.14 10.87 -15.03
N PRO A 320 -1.39 10.66 -15.50
CA PRO A 320 -1.65 9.87 -16.71
C PRO A 320 -1.04 10.46 -17.99
N GLY A 321 -0.77 11.77 -18.01
CA GLY A 321 -0.18 12.48 -19.17
C GLY A 321 1.35 12.58 -19.20
N LEU A 322 2.06 12.22 -18.12
CA LEU A 322 3.52 12.30 -18.08
C LEU A 322 4.17 11.01 -18.59
N LEU A 323 5.29 11.11 -19.28
CA LEU A 323 6.10 9.95 -19.66
C LEU A 323 6.80 9.35 -18.43
N SER A 324 7.17 8.06 -18.48
CA SER A 324 7.86 7.39 -17.36
C SER A 324 9.12 8.13 -16.90
N SER A 325 9.92 8.64 -17.84
CA SER A 325 11.13 9.43 -17.53
C SER A 325 10.81 10.73 -16.76
N GLN A 326 9.71 11.40 -17.09
CA GLN A 326 9.28 12.62 -16.40
C GLN A 326 8.74 12.33 -15.01
N ARG A 327 8.14 11.16 -14.80
CA ARG A 327 7.65 10.71 -13.48
C ARG A 327 8.81 10.35 -12.56
N GLU A 328 9.90 9.81 -13.09
CA GLU A 328 11.13 9.49 -12.33
C GLU A 328 11.83 10.73 -11.77
N ASP A 329 11.60 11.90 -12.38
CA ASP A 329 12.12 13.19 -11.89
C ASP A 329 11.24 13.83 -10.81
N ILE A 330 10.10 13.21 -10.46
CA ILE A 330 9.22 13.66 -9.37
C ILE A 330 9.62 12.93 -8.08
N GLY A 331 10.16 13.68 -7.12
CA GLY A 331 10.37 13.21 -5.77
C GLY A 331 9.08 13.26 -4.96
N ILE A 332 8.77 12.19 -4.22
CA ILE A 332 7.54 12.07 -3.44
C ILE A 332 7.87 12.22 -1.97
N GLY A 333 7.10 13.02 -1.26
CA GLY A 333 7.18 13.16 0.18
C GLY A 333 5.83 13.03 0.85
N ALA A 334 5.81 12.29 1.96
CA ALA A 334 4.67 12.20 2.86
C ALA A 334 4.99 12.92 4.17
N GLY A 335 4.04 13.66 4.73
CA GLY A 335 4.25 14.40 5.97
C GLY A 335 2.95 14.65 6.72
N CYS A 336 3.07 15.13 7.95
CA CYS A 336 1.94 15.61 8.75
C CYS A 336 1.57 17.06 8.42
N SER A 337 2.39 17.73 7.60
CA SER A 337 2.14 19.07 7.08
C SER A 337 2.59 19.17 5.63
N ILE A 338 2.11 20.19 4.92
CA ILE A 338 2.54 20.48 3.55
C ILE A 338 4.05 20.74 3.52
N ALA A 339 4.57 21.50 4.48
CA ALA A 339 5.98 21.86 4.52
C ALA A 339 6.88 20.63 4.67
N GLU A 340 6.54 19.71 5.55
CA GLU A 340 7.28 18.46 5.71
C GLU A 340 7.18 17.57 4.46
N ALA A 341 5.98 17.40 3.89
CA ALA A 341 5.80 16.58 2.70
C ALA A 341 6.61 17.14 1.51
N VAL A 342 6.61 18.46 1.32
CA VAL A 342 7.39 19.12 0.27
C VAL A 342 8.90 19.01 0.54
N GLU A 343 9.34 19.21 1.78
CA GLU A 343 10.74 19.03 2.19
C GLU A 343 11.24 17.62 1.85
N ARG A 344 10.44 16.60 2.18
CA ARG A 344 10.78 15.19 1.92
C ARG A 344 10.75 14.86 0.43
N GLY A 345 9.79 15.41 -0.33
CA GLY A 345 9.77 15.30 -1.80
C GLY A 345 11.00 15.97 -2.43
N PHE A 346 11.45 17.09 -1.88
CA PHE A 346 12.67 17.76 -2.30
C PHE A 346 13.92 16.90 -2.02
N ARG A 347 14.03 16.32 -0.82
CA ARG A 347 15.10 15.36 -0.49
C ARG A 347 15.10 14.14 -1.38
N ALA A 348 13.93 13.65 -1.80
CA ALA A 348 13.82 12.56 -2.77
C ALA A 348 14.40 12.97 -4.13
N CYS A 349 14.12 14.19 -4.61
CA CYS A 349 14.75 14.74 -5.83
C CYS A 349 16.27 14.81 -5.70
N LEU A 350 16.78 15.32 -4.57
CA LEU A 350 18.23 15.39 -4.30
C LEU A 350 18.85 13.99 -4.28
N THR A 351 18.18 13.01 -3.70
CA THR A 351 18.65 11.61 -3.65
C THR A 351 18.75 11.00 -5.06
N THR A 352 17.74 11.24 -5.91
CA THR A 352 17.76 10.81 -7.31
C THR A 352 18.88 11.49 -8.09
N ALA A 353 19.03 12.82 -7.96
CA ALA A 353 20.11 13.58 -8.60
C ALA A 353 21.49 13.13 -8.11
N TRP A 354 21.62 12.81 -6.82
CA TRP A 354 22.83 12.26 -6.23
C TRP A 354 23.19 10.90 -6.84
N GLY A 355 22.23 9.98 -6.93
CA GLY A 355 22.44 8.67 -7.57
C GLY A 355 22.84 8.79 -9.05
N LYS A 356 22.24 9.73 -9.79
CA LYS A 356 22.67 10.06 -11.17
C LYS A 356 24.12 10.55 -11.20
N ARG A 357 24.52 11.47 -10.31
CA ARG A 357 25.90 11.99 -10.21
C ARG A 357 26.93 10.90 -9.87
N MET A 358 26.65 10.06 -8.87
CA MET A 358 27.57 9.00 -8.44
C MET A 358 27.82 7.95 -9.53
N ARG A 359 26.81 7.63 -10.35
CA ARG A 359 26.98 6.73 -11.51
C ARG A 359 27.85 7.32 -12.62
N MET A 360 27.87 8.65 -12.77
CA MET A 360 28.63 9.32 -13.83
C MET A 360 30.06 9.67 -13.43
N LEU A 361 30.33 9.93 -12.15
CA LEU A 361 31.61 10.43 -11.63
C LEU A 361 32.05 9.71 -10.33
N PRO A 362 32.33 8.40 -10.36
CA PRO A 362 32.67 7.65 -9.15
C PRO A 362 34.00 8.07 -8.48
N ASP A 363 35.03 8.45 -9.24
CA ASP A 363 36.40 8.59 -8.70
C ASP A 363 36.97 10.02 -8.71
N LYS A 364 36.12 11.06 -8.76
CA LYS A 364 36.58 12.47 -8.90
C LYS A 364 35.79 13.47 -8.05
N LEU A 365 35.38 13.07 -6.85
CA LEU A 365 34.65 13.96 -5.97
C LEU A 365 35.63 14.83 -5.20
N ALA A 366 35.74 16.09 -5.62
CA ALA A 366 36.59 17.06 -4.99
C ALA A 366 35.93 17.59 -3.71
N VAL A 367 36.63 17.52 -2.58
CA VAL A 367 36.12 17.90 -1.26
C VAL A 367 37.07 18.87 -0.54
N THR A 368 36.50 19.73 0.31
CA THR A 368 37.25 20.68 1.15
C THR A 368 37.06 20.33 2.61
N ARG A 369 38.14 20.34 3.41
CA ARG A 369 38.08 19.96 4.83
C ARG A 369 37.24 20.94 5.64
N ILE A 370 36.44 20.39 6.56
CA ILE A 370 35.65 21.17 7.53
C ILE A 370 36.28 21.03 8.92
N GLU A 371 36.41 22.16 9.61
CA GLU A 371 36.62 22.18 11.04
C GLU A 371 35.34 22.68 11.71
N CYS A 372 34.68 21.81 12.48
CA CYS A 372 33.53 22.18 13.28
C CYS A 372 34.02 22.66 14.64
N GLY A 373 33.88 23.95 14.92
CA GLY A 373 34.20 24.51 16.23
C GLY A 373 33.22 24.03 17.30
N GLN A 374 32.13 24.77 17.49
CA GLN A 374 31.06 24.40 18.42
C GLN A 374 29.87 23.80 17.66
N ILE A 375 29.47 22.58 18.04
CA ILE A 375 28.27 21.90 17.51
C ILE A 375 27.17 21.96 18.56
N GLU A 376 26.21 22.86 18.35
CA GLU A 376 25.04 23.08 19.20
C GLU A 376 23.91 22.09 18.92
N ASP A 377 23.78 21.66 17.65
CA ASP A 377 22.78 20.68 17.24
C ASP A 377 22.93 19.34 18.00
N VAL A 378 21.86 18.97 18.71
CA VAL A 378 21.85 17.79 19.59
C VAL A 378 22.08 16.50 18.80
N ARG A 379 21.48 16.39 17.61
CA ARG A 379 21.56 15.16 16.79
C ARG A 379 22.95 15.00 16.21
N CYS A 380 23.51 16.03 15.59
CA CYS A 380 24.87 15.99 15.06
C CYS A 380 25.90 15.67 16.15
N ARG A 381 25.76 16.24 17.35
CA ARG A 381 26.64 15.95 18.49
C ARG A 381 26.56 14.49 18.91
N TYR A 382 25.34 13.96 19.06
CA TYR A 382 25.14 12.56 19.42
C TYR A 382 25.73 11.62 18.37
N TYR A 383 25.48 11.88 17.09
CA TYR A 383 25.96 11.01 16.00
C TYR A 383 27.49 11.00 15.91
N LEU A 384 28.13 12.17 16.01
CA LEU A 384 29.60 12.27 16.05
C LEU A 384 30.18 11.53 17.25
N GLN A 385 29.57 11.66 18.43
CA GLN A 385 30.02 10.95 19.62
C GLN A 385 29.89 9.43 19.45
N ALA A 386 28.78 8.95 18.88
CA ALA A 386 28.59 7.54 18.60
C ALA A 386 29.66 7.01 17.63
N LEU A 387 29.93 7.72 16.52
CA LEU A 387 30.98 7.36 15.56
C LEU A 387 32.35 7.32 16.21
N ARG A 388 32.69 8.32 17.03
CA ARG A 388 33.96 8.36 17.77
C ARG A 388 34.17 7.14 18.66
N MET A 389 33.10 6.67 19.30
CA MET A 389 33.16 5.50 20.17
C MET A 389 33.27 4.19 19.40
N THR A 390 32.70 4.09 18.20
CA THR A 390 32.66 2.85 17.42
C THR A 390 33.81 2.71 16.42
N GLU A 391 34.22 3.81 15.78
CA GLU A 391 35.14 3.78 14.62
C GLU A 391 36.30 4.79 14.72
N GLY A 392 36.37 5.57 15.80
CA GLY A 392 37.39 6.61 15.99
C GLY A 392 36.98 7.97 15.41
N GLU A 393 37.91 8.92 15.38
CA GLU A 393 37.60 10.30 14.99
C GLU A 393 37.24 10.41 13.50
N PRO A 394 35.99 10.80 13.15
CA PRO A 394 35.59 10.92 11.76
C PRO A 394 36.17 12.19 11.11
N GLU A 395 36.46 12.14 9.81
CA GLU A 395 36.86 13.33 9.04
C GLU A 395 35.64 13.93 8.34
N LEU A 396 35.50 15.26 8.42
CA LEU A 396 34.38 16.00 7.84
C LEU A 396 34.86 16.81 6.63
N ALA A 397 34.09 16.77 5.54
CA ALA A 397 34.41 17.52 4.33
C ALA A 397 33.16 18.08 3.62
N LEU A 398 33.30 19.24 2.98
CA LEU A 398 32.32 19.81 2.07
C LEU A 398 32.55 19.27 0.67
N GLY A 399 31.48 18.80 0.04
CA GLY A 399 31.47 18.47 -1.37
C GLY A 399 31.01 19.65 -2.24
N GLU A 400 31.16 19.47 -3.54
CA GLU A 400 30.55 20.41 -4.49
C GLU A 400 29.02 20.39 -4.39
N PRO A 401 28.35 21.55 -4.35
CA PRO A 401 26.89 21.63 -4.22
C PRO A 401 26.15 20.79 -5.28
N LEU A 402 25.09 20.10 -4.85
CA LEU A 402 24.20 19.35 -5.75
C LEU A 402 22.92 20.17 -5.96
N LEU A 403 22.62 20.55 -7.21
CA LEU A 403 21.49 21.44 -7.51
C LEU A 403 21.48 22.70 -6.62
N GLY A 404 22.69 23.20 -6.33
CA GLY A 404 22.85 24.36 -5.49
C GLY A 404 22.65 24.16 -3.98
N CYS A 405 22.34 22.94 -3.55
CA CYS A 405 22.20 22.54 -2.16
C CYS A 405 23.55 22.05 -1.58
N PRO A 406 23.83 22.32 -0.29
CA PRO A 406 25.06 21.90 0.37
C PRO A 406 25.22 20.38 0.38
N VAL A 407 26.47 19.94 0.29
CA VAL A 407 26.87 18.53 0.32
C VAL A 407 27.91 18.33 1.40
N VAL A 408 27.67 17.37 2.30
CA VAL A 408 28.59 17.03 3.38
C VAL A 408 29.02 15.57 3.26
N TRP A 409 30.30 15.32 3.52
CA TRP A 409 30.94 14.02 3.51
C TRP A 409 31.53 13.70 4.88
N ILE A 410 31.30 12.47 5.33
CA ILE A 410 31.84 11.91 6.58
C ILE A 410 32.72 10.72 6.23
N HIS A 411 34.00 10.79 6.57
CA HIS A 411 34.87 9.62 6.55
C HIS A 411 34.76 8.89 7.88
N SER A 412 34.35 7.62 7.83
CA SER A 412 34.31 6.75 9.00
C SER A 412 34.80 5.35 8.61
N GLY A 413 35.71 4.79 9.41
CA GLY A 413 36.37 3.54 9.09
C GLY A 413 37.16 3.62 7.78
N CYS A 414 36.69 2.93 6.74
CA CYS A 414 37.32 2.84 5.42
C CYS A 414 36.46 3.44 4.30
N SER A 415 35.43 4.23 4.63
CA SER A 415 34.45 4.67 3.64
C SER A 415 33.98 6.11 3.87
N TRP A 416 33.66 6.77 2.77
CA TRP A 416 33.11 8.12 2.74
C TRP A 416 31.61 8.10 2.54
N TYR A 417 30.87 8.70 3.46
CA TYR A 417 29.41 8.76 3.44
C TYR A 417 28.95 10.19 3.11
N GLY A 418 28.30 10.34 1.96
CA GLY A 418 27.86 11.64 1.44
C GLY A 418 26.34 11.82 1.43
N SER A 419 25.91 13.06 1.63
CA SER A 419 24.53 13.48 1.41
C SER A 419 24.41 14.95 1.03
N ALA A 420 23.34 15.26 0.31
CA ALA A 420 22.94 16.61 -0.06
C ALA A 420 21.58 16.89 0.58
N ASP A 421 21.41 18.06 1.17
CA ASP A 421 20.15 18.46 1.81
C ASP A 421 19.91 19.97 1.66
N LEU A 422 18.73 20.42 2.05
CA LEU A 422 18.27 21.81 1.94
C LEU A 422 19.10 22.77 2.80
N ASP A 423 19.77 22.30 3.84
CA ASP A 423 20.66 23.13 4.65
C ASP A 423 21.92 22.36 5.03
N LEU A 424 22.98 23.09 5.34
CA LEU A 424 24.27 22.52 5.71
C LEU A 424 24.17 21.64 6.96
N ILE A 425 23.37 22.04 7.95
CA ILE A 425 23.17 21.28 9.19
C ILE A 425 22.41 19.98 8.90
N LEU A 426 21.40 20.04 8.02
CA LEU A 426 20.63 18.86 7.60
C LEU A 426 21.49 17.88 6.80
N ALA A 427 22.31 18.38 5.88
CA ALA A 427 23.26 17.58 5.11
C ALA A 427 24.29 16.91 6.03
N LEU A 428 24.81 17.64 7.04
CA LEU A 428 25.69 17.07 8.05
C LEU A 428 24.99 15.96 8.83
N ARG A 429 23.78 16.22 9.33
CA ARG A 429 22.98 15.27 10.11
C ARG A 429 22.72 13.99 9.31
N GLN A 430 22.31 14.11 8.06
CA GLN A 430 22.01 12.98 7.19
C GLN A 430 23.28 12.17 6.84
N SER A 431 24.41 12.84 6.57
CA SER A 431 25.68 12.14 6.29
C SER A 431 26.21 11.39 7.53
N LEU A 432 26.10 11.98 8.71
CA LEU A 432 26.45 11.32 9.98
C LEU A 432 25.57 10.10 10.26
N GLN A 433 24.27 10.22 10.03
CA GLN A 433 23.33 9.12 10.18
C GLN A 433 23.66 7.97 9.22
N LYS A 434 23.95 8.27 7.95
CA LYS A 434 24.37 7.27 6.96
C LYS A 434 25.67 6.55 7.34
N ALA A 435 26.63 7.28 7.91
CA ALA A 435 27.87 6.69 8.41
C ALA A 435 27.61 5.70 9.57
N LEU A 436 26.72 6.07 10.50
CA LEU A 436 26.34 5.20 11.62
C LEU A 436 25.58 3.95 11.18
N THR A 437 24.66 4.08 10.22
CA THR A 437 23.84 2.96 9.73
C THR A 437 24.52 2.15 8.63
N LYS A 438 25.70 2.58 8.16
CA LYS A 438 26.47 1.96 7.07
C LYS A 438 25.63 1.69 5.81
N THR A 439 24.72 2.59 5.47
CA THR A 439 23.80 2.37 4.34
C THR A 439 24.57 2.42 3.01
N GLU A 440 24.59 1.29 2.29
CA GLU A 440 25.50 1.00 1.17
C GLU A 440 25.39 1.93 -0.05
N GLY A 441 24.29 2.65 -0.23
CA GLY A 441 24.04 3.48 -1.42
C GLY A 441 24.83 4.79 -1.53
N ALA A 442 25.71 5.10 -0.58
CA ALA A 442 26.44 6.38 -0.53
C ALA A 442 27.91 6.27 -0.08
N ALA A 443 28.45 5.05 0.02
CA ALA A 443 29.84 4.83 0.40
C ALA A 443 30.76 4.96 -0.83
N SER A 444 31.62 5.99 -0.84
CA SER A 444 32.76 6.05 -1.78
C SER A 444 34.02 5.51 -1.11
N SER A 445 34.84 4.78 -1.86
CA SER A 445 36.16 4.32 -1.42
C SER A 445 37.21 5.43 -1.45
N SER A 446 36.98 6.52 -2.20
CA SER A 446 37.93 7.63 -2.29
C SER A 446 37.26 8.98 -2.59
N VAL A 447 37.88 10.05 -2.09
CA VAL A 447 37.56 11.46 -2.40
C VAL A 447 38.88 12.21 -2.66
N MET A 448 38.82 13.28 -3.45
CA MET A 448 39.98 14.11 -3.80
C MET A 448 39.97 15.38 -2.95
N TRP A 449 41.00 15.61 -2.14
CA TRP A 449 41.11 16.86 -1.37
C TRP A 449 41.45 18.04 -2.28
N LYS A 450 40.71 19.14 -2.17
CA LYS A 450 41.13 20.44 -2.70
C LYS A 450 42.24 21.00 -1.79
N GLU A 451 43.29 21.57 -2.38
CA GLU A 451 44.42 22.20 -1.66
C GLU A 451 44.02 23.55 -0.99
N ASP A 452 42.81 23.60 -0.42
CA ASP A 452 42.26 24.78 0.25
C ASP A 452 42.41 24.63 1.78
N LYS A 453 42.48 25.77 2.48
CA LYS A 453 42.46 25.78 3.95
C LYS A 453 41.15 25.18 4.46
N ALA A 454 41.22 24.52 5.62
CA ALA A 454 40.02 24.03 6.30
C ALA A 454 39.03 25.18 6.50
N GLN A 455 37.75 24.90 6.23
CA GLN A 455 36.67 25.85 6.40
C GLN A 455 36.06 25.68 7.79
N ASP A 456 36.05 26.77 8.58
CA ASP A 456 35.37 26.80 9.86
C ASP A 456 33.86 26.90 9.67
N ILE A 457 33.12 25.97 10.27
CA ILE A 457 31.67 25.92 10.20
C ILE A 457 31.09 25.94 11.62
N THR A 458 30.10 26.81 11.83
CA THR A 458 29.28 26.83 13.04
C THR A 458 28.02 26.00 12.81
N VAL A 459 27.76 25.03 13.69
CA VAL A 459 26.58 24.17 13.62
C VAL A 459 25.65 24.57 14.76
N SER A 460 24.70 25.46 14.46
CA SER A 460 23.69 25.92 15.42
C SER A 460 22.64 24.85 15.69
N ASN A 461 21.88 25.00 16.78
CA ASN A 461 20.77 24.09 17.03
C ASN A 461 19.63 24.36 16.02
N SER A 462 19.19 23.32 15.32
CA SER A 462 18.08 23.41 14.36
C SER A 462 16.86 22.67 14.90
N ASP A 463 15.73 23.37 15.03
CA ASP A 463 14.48 22.72 15.41
C ASP A 463 13.98 21.87 14.23
N PRO A 464 13.74 20.55 14.41
CA PRO A 464 13.15 19.70 13.38
C PRO A 464 11.84 20.21 12.79
N LEU A 465 11.14 21.16 13.45
CA LEU A 465 9.84 21.69 13.01
C LEU A 465 9.92 22.88 12.04
N GLU A 466 11.11 23.39 11.73
CA GLU A 466 11.29 24.55 10.83
C GLU A 466 11.22 24.20 9.32
N HIS A 467 10.45 23.17 8.95
CA HIS A 467 10.34 22.67 7.57
C HIS A 467 10.04 23.79 6.55
N ALA A 468 9.09 24.68 6.85
CA ALA A 468 8.68 25.74 5.94
C ALA A 468 9.83 26.72 5.63
N SER A 469 10.57 27.12 6.67
CA SER A 469 11.73 28.01 6.53
C SER A 469 12.82 27.42 5.64
N TRP A 470 13.11 26.12 5.80
CA TRP A 470 14.13 25.45 4.99
C TRP A 470 13.70 25.31 3.52
N VAL A 471 12.44 24.95 3.29
CA VAL A 471 11.90 24.82 1.93
C VAL A 471 11.89 26.18 1.23
N LEU A 472 11.43 27.25 1.89
CA LEU A 472 11.43 28.61 1.33
C LEU A 472 12.85 29.08 1.01
N ALA A 473 13.81 28.87 1.91
CA ALA A 473 15.21 29.22 1.66
C ALA A 473 15.80 28.43 0.47
N ALA A 474 15.42 27.16 0.31
CA ALA A 474 15.85 26.34 -0.82
C ALA A 474 15.25 26.81 -2.14
N ILE A 475 13.95 27.11 -2.18
CA ILE A 475 13.27 27.68 -3.35
C ILE A 475 13.97 28.98 -3.77
N GLN A 476 14.25 29.88 -2.83
CA GLN A 476 14.97 31.13 -3.12
C GLN A 476 16.35 30.89 -3.75
N ARG A 477 17.13 29.92 -3.25
CA ARG A 477 18.45 29.58 -3.80
C ARG A 477 18.40 28.96 -5.20
N LEU A 478 17.32 28.26 -5.53
CA LEU A 478 17.11 27.67 -6.86
C LEU A 478 16.68 28.74 -7.86
N ASN A 479 15.78 29.63 -7.44
CA ASN A 479 15.35 30.77 -8.26
C ASN A 479 16.53 31.67 -8.64
N GLN A 480 17.48 31.90 -7.71
CA GLN A 480 18.73 32.63 -8.01
C GLN A 480 19.62 31.96 -9.07
N ARG A 481 19.37 30.67 -9.37
CA ARG A 481 20.13 29.85 -10.33
C ARG A 481 19.28 29.47 -11.55
N HIS A 482 18.16 30.15 -11.78
CA HIS A 482 17.24 29.88 -12.90
C HIS A 482 16.68 28.44 -12.90
N GLN A 483 16.51 27.87 -11.71
CA GLN A 483 15.86 26.58 -11.51
C GLN A 483 14.50 26.79 -10.84
N ARG A 484 13.48 26.08 -11.35
CA ARG A 484 12.12 26.16 -10.86
C ARG A 484 11.76 24.91 -10.05
N VAL A 485 11.04 25.13 -8.96
CA VAL A 485 10.38 24.07 -8.18
C VAL A 485 8.92 24.02 -8.57
N GLU A 486 8.45 22.83 -8.92
CA GLU A 486 7.04 22.55 -9.10
C GLU A 486 6.57 21.57 -8.04
N VAL A 487 5.42 21.87 -7.43
CA VAL A 487 4.85 21.07 -6.36
C VAL A 487 3.46 20.60 -6.76
N PHE A 488 3.17 19.33 -6.53
CA PHE A 488 1.93 18.67 -6.91
C PHE A 488 1.23 18.10 -5.68
N ASP A 489 -0.02 18.51 -5.43
CA ASP A 489 -0.91 17.85 -4.47
C ASP A 489 -1.33 16.49 -5.06
N MET A 490 -0.94 15.40 -4.42
CA MET A 490 -1.21 14.03 -4.88
C MET A 490 -2.57 13.50 -4.42
N ARG A 491 -3.41 14.31 -3.75
CA ARG A 491 -4.78 13.96 -3.33
C ARG A 491 -4.82 12.69 -2.47
N SER A 492 -3.95 12.63 -1.45
CA SER A 492 -3.71 11.46 -0.61
C SER A 492 -4.99 10.85 0.00
N GLU A 493 -5.98 11.68 0.32
CA GLU A 493 -7.29 11.25 0.82
C GLU A 493 -7.99 10.23 -0.09
N SER A 494 -7.73 10.29 -1.42
CA SER A 494 -8.35 9.39 -2.38
C SER A 494 -7.88 7.93 -2.29
N PHE A 495 -6.73 7.67 -1.66
CA PHE A 495 -6.18 6.32 -1.52
C PHE A 495 -5.72 5.94 -0.11
N LEU A 496 -5.46 6.91 0.78
CA LEU A 496 -5.20 6.67 2.20
C LEU A 496 -6.46 6.74 3.07
N GLY A 497 -7.50 7.43 2.57
CA GLY A 497 -8.63 7.89 3.37
C GLY A 497 -8.31 9.13 4.21
N THR A 498 -9.22 9.51 5.11
CA THR A 498 -9.03 10.65 6.01
C THR A 498 -7.98 10.35 7.09
N GLY A 499 -7.06 11.29 7.31
CA GLY A 499 -6.03 11.20 8.34
C GLY A 499 -5.07 12.39 8.32
N PRO A 500 -4.07 12.40 9.21
CA PRO A 500 -3.13 13.53 9.36
C PRO A 500 -2.09 13.62 8.23
N PHE A 501 -2.02 12.63 7.33
CA PHE A 501 -0.97 12.55 6.33
C PHE A 501 -1.36 13.20 5.00
N VAL A 502 -0.48 14.09 4.53
CA VAL A 502 -0.52 14.65 3.19
C VAL A 502 0.64 14.12 2.36
N ILE A 503 0.43 13.96 1.05
CA ILE A 503 1.46 13.51 0.12
C ILE A 503 1.58 14.52 -1.01
N TYR A 504 2.81 14.97 -1.25
CA TYR A 504 3.15 15.91 -2.31
C TYR A 504 4.25 15.35 -3.20
N GLY A 505 4.13 15.62 -4.50
CA GLY A 505 5.19 15.42 -5.49
C GLY A 505 5.95 16.71 -5.69
N VAL A 506 7.27 16.64 -5.84
CA VAL A 506 8.15 17.78 -6.12
C VAL A 506 8.95 17.47 -7.37
N ARG A 507 9.04 18.42 -8.29
CA ARG A 507 9.89 18.34 -9.48
C ARG A 507 10.83 19.53 -9.52
N LEU A 508 12.10 19.27 -9.79
CA LEU A 508 13.12 20.29 -9.98
C LEU A 508 13.43 20.39 -11.48
N GLY A 509 13.23 21.55 -12.09
CA GLY A 509 13.43 21.79 -13.52
C GLY A 509 14.24 23.06 -13.80
N GLU A 510 14.77 23.17 -15.02
CA GLU A 510 15.32 24.43 -15.55
C GLU A 510 14.16 25.33 -16.05
N GLU A 511 14.30 26.65 -15.95
CA GLU A 511 13.33 27.57 -16.58
C GLU A 511 13.28 27.32 -18.10
N GLU A 512 12.12 26.87 -18.63
CA GLU A 512 11.87 26.99 -20.07
C GLU A 512 11.93 28.48 -20.40
N SER A 513 12.94 28.88 -21.18
CA SER A 513 13.02 30.23 -21.71
C SER A 513 11.75 30.49 -22.55
N PRO A 514 11.07 31.62 -22.35
CA PRO A 514 9.79 31.93 -22.99
C PRO A 514 9.83 31.98 -24.52
#